data_AF-A0A1C6PAZ3-F1
#
_entry.id   AF-A0A1C6PAZ3-F1
#
_cell.length_a   1.000
_cell.length_b   1.000
_cell.length_c   1.000
_cell.angle_alpha   90.00
_cell.angle_beta   90.00
_cell.angle_gamma   90.00
#
_symmetry.space_group_name_H-M   'P 1'
#
loop_
_entity.id
_entity.type
_entity.pdbx_description
1 polymer ?
#
loop_
_entity_poly.entity_id
_entity_poly.type
_entity_poly.pdbx_seq_one_letter_code
_entity_poly.pdbx_strand_id
1 'polypeptide(L)'
;MASASAAPYPPFVKEDFMASTPEWKLSTGTARVFPAKDGSLADPVILAADGQTGATDFAAFEAGVGHSSYWVLGELRKRSRDLILVGYNDAAAPLAERAKAVEEAISRTISEQSAFSPLVVGGIGEGALVARYALAHMEFQHVDHQTGTYFSYNGTAPTQEQEIAQLRGMGDWPARPRTLNLVSGEFKSNLDAEEFDESKTGAANPGGSAITKELGSWLLEKIG
;
A
#
# COMPACT_ATOMS: atom_id res chain seq x y z
N MET A 1 32.32 -26.39 -21.01
CA MET A 1 31.26 -25.92 -20.10
C MET A 1 31.10 -24.42 -20.32
N ALA A 2 30.11 -24.03 -21.13
CA ALA A 2 29.86 -22.63 -21.44
C ALA A 2 28.93 -22.06 -20.36
N SER A 3 29.42 -21.05 -19.64
CA SER A 3 28.64 -20.26 -18.69
C SER A 3 27.64 -19.43 -19.49
N ALA A 4 26.34 -19.65 -19.27
CA ALA A 4 25.30 -18.81 -19.81
C ALA A 4 25.31 -17.47 -19.06
N SER A 5 25.86 -16.45 -19.73
CA SER A 5 25.71 -15.05 -19.32
C SER A 5 24.22 -14.70 -19.41
N ALA A 6 23.57 -14.51 -18.26
CA ALA A 6 22.25 -13.93 -18.19
C ALA A 6 22.35 -12.50 -18.77
N ALA A 7 21.67 -12.26 -19.90
CA ALA A 7 21.59 -10.94 -20.48
C ALA A 7 20.96 -9.98 -19.45
N PRO A 8 21.50 -8.76 -19.27
CA PRO A 8 20.86 -7.76 -18.45
C PRO A 8 19.48 -7.46 -19.07
N TYR A 9 18.42 -7.61 -18.27
CA TYR A 9 17.08 -7.15 -18.65
C TYR A 9 17.17 -5.73 -19.19
N PRO A 10 16.51 -5.41 -20.32
CA PRO A 10 16.51 -4.04 -20.84
C PRO A 10 15.95 -3.10 -19.77
N PRO A 11 16.41 -1.84 -19.70
CA PRO A 11 15.81 -0.84 -18.83
C PRO A 11 14.34 -0.69 -19.21
N PHE A 12 13.44 -1.09 -18.31
CA PHE A 12 12.01 -0.90 -18.48
C PHE A 12 11.71 0.60 -18.55
N VAL A 13 11.16 1.01 -19.69
CA VAL A 13 10.87 2.40 -20.01
C VAL A 13 9.59 2.81 -19.29
N LYS A 14 9.48 4.08 -18.87
CA LYS A 14 8.26 4.72 -18.33
C LYS A 14 6.97 4.42 -19.12
N GLU A 15 7.09 4.01 -20.37
CA GLU A 15 5.99 3.63 -21.26
C GLU A 15 5.17 2.43 -20.74
N ASP A 16 5.73 1.58 -19.88
CA ASP A 16 4.99 0.46 -19.26
C ASP A 16 3.97 0.89 -18.18
N PHE A 17 4.05 2.13 -17.68
CA PHE A 17 2.96 2.75 -16.89
C PHE A 17 1.79 3.21 -17.77
N MET A 18 2.00 3.35 -19.09
CA MET A 18 1.05 3.98 -20.02
C MET A 18 0.20 2.98 -20.80
N ALA A 19 0.51 1.68 -20.77
CA ALA A 19 -0.42 0.65 -21.21
C ALA A 19 -1.63 0.67 -20.27
N SER A 20 -2.86 0.62 -20.80
CA SER A 20 -4.11 0.88 -20.07
C SER A 20 -4.23 0.08 -18.77
N THR A 21 -3.77 0.69 -17.67
CA THR A 21 -3.85 0.15 -16.32
C THR A 21 -5.32 -0.03 -15.97
N PRO A 22 -5.79 -1.26 -15.68
CA PRO A 22 -7.16 -1.49 -15.28
C PRO A 22 -7.52 -0.58 -14.11
N GLU A 23 -8.68 0.07 -14.25
CA GLU A 23 -9.20 0.98 -13.24
C GLU A 23 -10.42 0.36 -12.58
N TRP A 24 -10.43 0.35 -11.26
CA TRP A 24 -11.61 -0.01 -10.49
C TRP A 24 -12.27 1.26 -9.97
N LYS A 25 -13.53 1.47 -10.36
CA LYS A 25 -14.38 2.45 -9.70
C LYS A 25 -14.86 1.87 -8.37
N LEU A 26 -14.57 2.59 -7.29
CA LEU A 26 -14.98 2.27 -5.92
C LEU A 26 -16.02 3.33 -5.49
N SER A 27 -16.82 3.04 -4.48
CA SER A 27 -17.89 3.95 -4.04
C SER A 27 -17.36 5.30 -3.55
N THR A 28 -16.23 5.30 -2.83
CA THR A 28 -15.60 6.50 -2.26
C THR A 28 -14.20 6.77 -2.82
N GLY A 29 -13.81 6.08 -3.90
CA GLY A 29 -12.47 6.19 -4.45
C GLY A 29 -12.28 5.53 -5.82
N THR A 30 -11.02 5.32 -6.17
CA THR A 30 -10.61 4.63 -7.39
C THR A 30 -9.40 3.75 -7.06
N ALA A 31 -9.25 2.62 -7.74
CA ALA A 31 -8.02 1.85 -7.70
C ALA A 31 -7.40 1.70 -9.09
N ARG A 32 -6.07 1.76 -9.14
CA ARG A 32 -5.25 1.51 -10.33
C ARG A 32 -4.50 0.20 -10.13
N VAL A 33 -4.70 -0.75 -11.03
CA VAL A 33 -4.15 -2.11 -10.91
C VAL A 33 -2.97 -2.29 -11.84
N PHE A 34 -1.83 -2.68 -11.30
CA PHE A 34 -0.60 -2.94 -12.04
C PHE A 34 -0.21 -4.41 -11.87
N PRO A 35 -0.68 -5.29 -12.77
CA PRO A 35 -0.28 -6.69 -12.76
C PRO A 35 1.23 -6.86 -13.01
N ALA A 36 1.82 -7.87 -12.39
CA ALA A 36 3.19 -8.30 -12.63
C ALA A 36 3.33 -9.18 -13.88
N LYS A 37 2.26 -9.86 -14.27
CA LYS A 37 2.16 -10.72 -15.45
C LYS A 37 0.76 -10.62 -16.04
N ASP A 38 0.61 -11.04 -17.29
CA ASP A 38 -0.71 -11.15 -17.92
C ASP A 38 -1.56 -12.21 -17.20
N GLY A 39 -2.83 -11.90 -16.96
CA GLY A 39 -3.79 -12.80 -16.34
C GLY A 39 -4.36 -12.28 -15.02
N SER A 40 -4.67 -13.21 -14.12
CA SER A 40 -5.29 -12.99 -12.82
C SER A 40 -4.29 -12.49 -11.77
N LEU A 41 -4.82 -11.84 -10.73
CA LEU A 41 -3.99 -11.29 -9.67
C LEU A 41 -3.26 -12.42 -8.89
N ALA A 42 -2.02 -12.15 -8.52
CA ALA A 42 -1.11 -13.00 -7.76
C ALA A 42 -0.29 -12.16 -6.77
N ASP A 43 -0.24 -12.62 -5.52
CA ASP A 43 0.54 -12.02 -4.44
C ASP A 43 0.38 -10.49 -4.29
N PRO A 44 -0.87 -9.98 -4.28
CA PRO A 44 -1.17 -8.56 -4.46
C PRO A 44 -0.71 -7.71 -3.27
N VAL A 45 -0.23 -6.51 -3.62
CA VAL A 45 0.11 -5.44 -2.68
C VAL A 45 -0.83 -4.26 -2.91
N ILE A 46 -1.66 -3.96 -1.93
CA ILE A 46 -2.56 -2.79 -1.92
C ILE A 46 -1.86 -1.65 -1.19
N LEU A 47 -1.71 -0.51 -1.88
CA LEU A 47 -1.08 0.70 -1.36
C LEU A 47 -2.07 1.88 -1.40
N ALA A 48 -2.49 2.32 -0.23
CA ALA A 48 -3.37 3.45 -0.03
C ALA A 48 -2.60 4.78 -0.11
N ALA A 49 -3.14 5.72 -0.89
CA ALA A 49 -2.59 7.05 -1.09
C ALA A 49 -2.58 7.86 0.21
N ASP A 50 -1.63 8.79 0.30
CA ASP A 50 -1.57 9.78 1.36
C ASP A 50 -2.76 10.78 1.30
N GLY A 51 -2.97 11.50 2.39
CA GLY A 51 -3.93 12.58 2.48
C GLY A 51 -3.48 13.78 1.64
N GLN A 52 -4.40 14.31 0.84
CA GLN A 52 -4.22 15.58 0.13
C GLN A 52 -5.53 16.37 0.12
N THR A 53 -5.57 17.53 -0.55
CA THR A 53 -6.84 18.24 -0.76
C THR A 53 -7.54 17.71 -2.00
N GLY A 54 -8.79 17.28 -1.85
CA GLY A 54 -9.63 16.77 -2.95
C GLY A 54 -9.29 15.33 -3.37
N ALA A 55 -9.67 14.97 -4.59
CA ALA A 55 -9.46 13.63 -5.13
C ALA A 55 -7.97 13.29 -5.26
N THR A 56 -7.60 12.02 -5.10
CA THR A 56 -6.21 11.55 -5.28
C THR A 56 -5.68 11.87 -6.68
N ASP A 57 -4.50 12.48 -6.73
CA ASP A 57 -3.74 12.71 -7.96
C ASP A 57 -2.98 11.43 -8.30
N PHE A 58 -3.61 10.58 -9.10
CA PHE A 58 -2.99 9.34 -9.54
C PHE A 58 -1.73 9.55 -10.38
N ALA A 59 -1.64 10.64 -11.14
CA ALA A 59 -0.43 10.91 -11.91
C ALA A 59 0.77 11.16 -10.99
N ALA A 60 0.57 11.93 -9.92
CA ALA A 60 1.60 12.13 -8.89
C ALA A 60 1.89 10.85 -8.10
N PHE A 61 0.85 10.09 -7.72
CA PHE A 61 1.02 8.86 -6.96
C PHE A 61 1.78 7.79 -7.75
N GLU A 62 1.40 7.58 -9.01
CA GLU A 62 2.08 6.69 -9.95
C GLU A 62 3.52 7.14 -10.21
N ALA A 63 3.76 8.44 -10.41
CA ALA A 63 5.11 8.98 -10.56
C ALA A 63 5.98 8.73 -9.32
N GLY A 64 5.40 8.77 -8.13
CA GLY A 64 6.07 8.48 -6.86
C GLY A 64 6.50 7.02 -6.74
N VAL A 65 5.62 6.06 -7.03
CA VAL A 65 5.97 4.61 -7.01
C VAL A 65 6.81 4.19 -8.24
N GLY A 66 6.73 4.98 -9.31
CA GLY A 66 7.46 4.86 -10.57
C GLY A 66 8.78 5.63 -10.61
N HIS A 67 9.24 6.19 -9.49
CA HIS A 67 10.34 7.15 -9.51
C HIS A 67 11.70 6.50 -9.82
N SER A 68 12.59 7.22 -10.49
CA SER A 68 13.89 6.69 -10.93
C SER A 68 14.86 6.39 -9.79
N SER A 69 14.70 7.06 -8.63
CA SER A 69 15.52 6.78 -7.44
C SER A 69 15.15 5.46 -6.77
N TYR A 70 13.89 5.03 -6.88
CA TYR A 70 13.44 3.71 -6.49
C TYR A 70 12.14 3.33 -7.20
N TRP A 71 12.24 2.36 -8.09
CA TRP A 71 11.10 1.89 -8.87
C TRP A 71 10.39 0.74 -8.14
N VAL A 72 9.47 1.10 -7.23
CA VAL A 72 8.71 0.15 -6.40
C VAL A 72 7.99 -0.89 -7.25
N LEU A 73 7.28 -0.43 -8.28
CA LEU A 73 6.53 -1.30 -9.18
C LEU A 73 7.45 -2.35 -9.84
N GLY A 74 8.62 -1.94 -10.32
CA GLY A 74 9.56 -2.87 -10.94
C GLY A 74 10.10 -3.92 -9.97
N GLU A 75 10.35 -3.53 -8.73
CA GLU A 75 10.82 -4.47 -7.70
C GLU A 75 9.74 -5.47 -7.26
N LEU A 76 8.47 -5.06 -7.26
CA LEU A 76 7.32 -5.95 -7.07
C LEU A 76 7.15 -6.90 -8.25
N ARG A 77 7.23 -6.40 -9.49
CA ARG A 77 7.16 -7.21 -10.71
C ARG A 77 8.24 -8.29 -10.77
N LYS A 78 9.48 -7.97 -10.39
CA LYS A 78 10.59 -8.94 -10.28
C LYS A 78 10.29 -10.10 -9.31
N ARG A 79 9.37 -9.88 -8.36
CA ARG A 79 8.92 -10.85 -7.36
C ARG A 79 7.55 -11.45 -7.70
N SER A 80 7.04 -11.22 -8.91
CA SER A 80 5.70 -11.66 -9.36
C SER A 80 4.54 -11.15 -8.50
N ARG A 81 4.70 -9.98 -7.88
CA ARG A 81 3.67 -9.34 -7.04
C ARG A 81 2.97 -8.22 -7.78
N ASP A 82 1.65 -8.23 -7.77
CA ASP A 82 0.85 -7.13 -8.32
C ASP A 82 0.83 -5.93 -7.37
N LEU A 83 0.69 -4.73 -7.93
CA LEU A 83 0.50 -3.50 -7.17
C LEU A 83 -0.88 -2.92 -7.46
N ILE A 84 -1.64 -2.59 -6.42
CA ILE A 84 -2.94 -1.94 -6.52
C ILE A 84 -2.84 -0.63 -5.76
N LEU A 85 -2.89 0.49 -6.46
CA LEU A 85 -2.91 1.82 -5.84
C LEU A 85 -4.35 2.21 -5.54
N VAL A 86 -4.66 2.56 -4.30
CA VAL A 86 -5.99 3.01 -3.89
C VAL A 86 -5.95 4.50 -3.58
N GLY A 87 -6.85 5.25 -4.20
CA GLY A 87 -7.04 6.68 -3.97
C GLY A 87 -8.49 7.01 -3.65
N TYR A 88 -8.72 8.21 -3.14
CA TYR A 88 -10.01 8.67 -2.62
C TYR A 88 -10.63 9.72 -3.56
N ASN A 89 -11.95 9.80 -3.56
CA ASN A 89 -12.69 10.86 -4.27
C ASN A 89 -12.55 12.21 -3.57
N ASP A 90 -12.40 12.19 -2.25
CA ASP A 90 -12.05 13.33 -1.43
C ASP A 90 -11.16 12.87 -0.27
N ALA A 91 -9.89 13.28 -0.29
CA ALA A 91 -8.95 12.93 0.76
C ALA A 91 -9.20 13.70 2.07
N ALA A 92 -10.09 14.71 2.10
CA ALA A 92 -10.57 15.36 3.32
C ALA A 92 -11.85 14.72 3.89
N ALA A 93 -12.42 13.70 3.23
CA ALA A 93 -13.59 12.99 3.73
C ALA A 93 -13.28 12.27 5.07
N PRO A 94 -14.30 11.98 5.89
CA PRO A 94 -14.11 11.26 7.15
C PRO A 94 -13.31 9.96 6.96
N LEU A 95 -12.47 9.60 7.93
CA LEU A 95 -11.65 8.39 7.87
C LEU A 95 -12.44 7.13 7.49
N ALA A 96 -13.63 6.94 8.07
CA ALA A 96 -14.51 5.82 7.76
C ALA A 96 -14.99 5.80 6.30
N GLU A 97 -15.15 6.95 5.66
CA GLU A 97 -15.55 7.05 4.26
C GLU A 97 -14.38 6.69 3.33
N ARG A 98 -13.17 7.17 3.63
CA ARG A 98 -11.95 6.82 2.91
C ARG A 98 -11.62 5.33 3.06
N ALA A 99 -11.85 4.76 4.24
CA ALA A 99 -11.63 3.34 4.51
C ALA A 99 -12.46 2.43 3.60
N LYS A 100 -13.70 2.81 3.25
CA LYS A 100 -14.55 2.04 2.31
C LYS A 100 -13.88 1.79 0.96
N ALA A 101 -13.10 2.75 0.45
CA ALA A 101 -12.35 2.55 -0.79
C ALA A 101 -11.33 1.41 -0.65
N VAL A 102 -10.64 1.33 0.49
CA VAL A 102 -9.69 0.26 0.78
C VAL A 102 -10.39 -1.07 1.00
N GLU A 103 -11.52 -1.10 1.73
CA GLU A 103 -12.32 -2.30 1.95
C GLU A 103 -12.86 -2.90 0.64
N GLU A 104 -13.35 -2.05 -0.27
CA GLU A 104 -13.81 -2.47 -1.59
C GLU A 104 -12.66 -2.94 -2.46
N ALA A 105 -11.49 -2.27 -2.42
CA ALA A 105 -10.30 -2.74 -3.12
C ALA A 105 -9.84 -4.11 -2.62
N ILE A 106 -9.83 -4.35 -1.30
CA ILE A 106 -9.52 -5.65 -0.69
C ILE A 106 -10.51 -6.70 -1.18
N SER A 107 -11.82 -6.43 -1.02
CA SER A 107 -12.89 -7.37 -1.39
C SER A 107 -12.81 -7.76 -2.87
N ARG A 108 -12.56 -6.76 -3.73
CA ARG A 108 -12.39 -6.98 -5.17
C ARG A 108 -11.13 -7.76 -5.49
N THR A 109 -10.01 -7.45 -4.83
CA THR A 109 -8.76 -8.21 -4.98
C THR A 109 -8.95 -9.68 -4.63
N ILE A 110 -9.62 -9.98 -3.51
CA ILE A 110 -9.94 -11.36 -3.11
C ILE A 110 -10.80 -12.06 -4.16
N SER A 111 -11.74 -11.36 -4.79
CA SER A 111 -12.61 -11.93 -5.82
C SER A 111 -11.91 -12.17 -7.17
N GLU A 112 -10.88 -11.38 -7.49
CA GLU A 112 -10.17 -11.43 -8.77
C GLU A 112 -8.83 -12.19 -8.70
N GLN A 113 -8.30 -12.46 -7.50
CA GLN A 113 -7.05 -13.21 -7.36
C GLN A 113 -7.22 -14.69 -7.68
N SER A 114 -6.20 -15.23 -8.34
CA SER A 114 -6.12 -16.66 -8.68
C SER A 114 -5.33 -17.48 -7.66
N ALA A 115 -4.43 -16.81 -6.95
CA ALA A 115 -3.66 -17.39 -5.87
C ALA A 115 -4.33 -17.01 -4.54
N PHE A 116 -4.55 -18.00 -3.67
CA PHE A 116 -5.02 -17.77 -2.30
C PHE A 116 -3.88 -17.28 -1.38
N SER A 117 -2.96 -16.49 -1.93
CA SER A 117 -1.87 -15.86 -1.19
C SER A 117 -2.43 -14.77 -0.29
N PRO A 118 -1.98 -14.66 0.97
CA PRO A 118 -2.38 -13.55 1.83
C PRO A 118 -2.03 -12.20 1.19
N LEU A 119 -2.97 -11.24 1.26
CA LEU A 119 -2.74 -9.89 0.76
C LEU A 119 -1.70 -9.17 1.61
N VAL A 120 -0.99 -8.25 0.98
CA VAL A 120 -0.23 -7.21 1.67
C VAL A 120 -0.99 -5.90 1.50
N VAL A 121 -1.34 -5.25 2.60
CA VAL A 121 -2.14 -4.01 2.58
C VAL A 121 -1.40 -2.94 3.38
N GLY A 122 -1.30 -1.73 2.85
CA GLY A 122 -0.67 -0.65 3.59
C GLY A 122 -0.91 0.69 2.94
N GLY A 123 -0.18 1.70 3.40
CA GLY A 123 -0.32 3.04 2.85
C GLY A 123 0.82 3.97 3.23
N ILE A 124 0.75 5.18 2.69
CA ILE A 124 1.69 6.28 2.94
C ILE A 124 0.97 7.33 3.76
N GLY A 125 1.60 7.85 4.83
CA GLY A 125 1.03 8.96 5.60
C GLY A 125 -0.35 8.64 6.16
N GLU A 126 -1.33 9.47 5.86
CA GLU A 126 -2.73 9.21 6.24
C GLU A 126 -3.29 7.95 5.58
N GLY A 127 -2.78 7.54 4.42
CA GLY A 127 -3.17 6.30 3.76
C GLY A 127 -2.89 5.06 4.61
N ALA A 128 -1.82 5.06 5.41
CA ALA A 128 -1.54 3.99 6.36
C ALA A 128 -2.65 3.91 7.42
N LEU A 129 -3.09 5.05 7.95
CA LEU A 129 -4.20 5.13 8.89
C LEU A 129 -5.52 4.67 8.27
N VAL A 130 -5.81 5.05 7.02
CA VAL A 130 -7.00 4.59 6.29
C VAL A 130 -6.98 3.07 6.12
N ALA A 131 -5.83 2.49 5.74
CA ALA A 131 -5.68 1.05 5.62
C ALA A 131 -5.83 0.33 6.97
N ARG A 132 -5.24 0.86 8.04
CA ARG A 132 -5.42 0.34 9.41
C ARG A 132 -6.89 0.34 9.82
N TYR A 133 -7.61 1.44 9.59
CA TYR A 133 -9.02 1.55 9.89
C TYR A 133 -9.83 0.52 9.11
N ALA A 134 -9.61 0.40 7.80
CA ALA A 134 -10.32 -0.55 6.94
C ALA A 134 -10.16 -1.99 7.44
N LEU A 135 -8.93 -2.41 7.77
CA LEU A 135 -8.68 -3.77 8.27
C LEU A 135 -9.34 -4.00 9.63
N ALA A 136 -9.19 -3.07 10.58
CA ALA A 136 -9.83 -3.16 11.90
C ALA A 136 -11.36 -3.18 11.79
N HIS A 137 -11.93 -2.38 10.89
CA HIS A 137 -13.36 -2.35 10.64
C HIS A 137 -13.86 -3.65 10.01
N MET A 138 -13.17 -4.21 9.01
CA MET A 138 -13.51 -5.51 8.43
C MET A 138 -13.47 -6.63 9.48
N GLU A 139 -12.44 -6.65 10.34
CA GLU A 139 -12.36 -7.62 11.45
C GLU A 139 -13.50 -7.44 12.45
N PHE A 140 -13.83 -6.20 12.82
CA PHE A 140 -14.97 -5.89 13.70
C PHE A 140 -16.32 -6.34 13.10
N GLN A 141 -16.48 -6.21 11.77
CA GLN A 141 -17.63 -6.72 11.03
C GLN A 141 -17.56 -8.24 10.74
N HIS A 142 -16.55 -8.94 11.26
CA HIS A 142 -16.31 -10.37 11.05
C HIS A 142 -16.14 -10.74 9.56
N VAL A 143 -15.68 -9.80 8.74
CA VAL A 143 -15.34 -10.00 7.33
C VAL A 143 -13.89 -10.46 7.24
N ASP A 144 -13.66 -11.59 6.56
CA ASP A 144 -12.30 -12.05 6.29
C ASP A 144 -11.67 -11.24 5.15
N HIS A 145 -10.69 -10.42 5.51
CA HIS A 145 -9.96 -9.54 4.59
C HIS A 145 -8.71 -10.22 3.99
N GLN A 146 -8.39 -11.47 4.35
CA GLN A 146 -7.27 -12.26 3.83
C GLN A 146 -5.88 -11.58 3.84
N THR A 147 -5.70 -10.54 4.67
CA THR A 147 -4.43 -9.80 4.76
C THR A 147 -3.49 -10.52 5.69
N GLY A 148 -2.32 -10.91 5.18
CA GLY A 148 -1.25 -11.49 5.99
C GLY A 148 -0.30 -10.43 6.55
N THR A 149 -0.19 -9.28 5.89
CA THR A 149 0.71 -8.19 6.33
C THR A 149 0.08 -6.83 6.13
N TYR A 150 0.06 -6.05 7.20
CA TYR A 150 -0.18 -4.62 7.20
C TYR A 150 1.17 -3.88 7.22
N PHE A 151 1.34 -2.84 6.39
CA PHE A 151 2.49 -1.96 6.51
C PHE A 151 2.11 -0.48 6.54
N SER A 152 2.86 0.29 7.32
CA SER A 152 2.74 1.73 7.48
C SER A 152 4.02 2.38 6.98
N TYR A 153 3.94 3.22 5.94
CA TYR A 153 5.06 4.06 5.53
C TYR A 153 4.80 5.51 5.95
N ASN A 154 5.63 6.04 6.84
CA ASN A 154 5.45 7.38 7.43
C ASN A 154 4.01 7.61 7.94
N GLY A 155 3.40 6.57 8.52
CA GLY A 155 2.00 6.62 8.91
C GLY A 155 1.72 7.63 10.02
N THR A 156 0.47 8.09 10.06
CA THR A 156 -0.02 9.04 11.06
C THR A 156 -1.06 8.40 11.99
N ALA A 157 -1.20 8.93 13.20
CA ALA A 157 -2.31 8.63 14.09
C ALA A 157 -3.54 9.51 13.80
N PRO A 158 -4.78 9.04 14.09
CA PRO A 158 -5.98 9.86 13.94
C PRO A 158 -5.93 11.06 14.90
N THR A 159 -6.41 12.21 14.43
CA THR A 159 -6.39 13.45 15.22
C THR A 159 -7.77 13.87 15.72
N GLN A 160 -8.84 13.42 15.06
CA GLN A 160 -10.20 13.75 15.46
C GLN A 160 -10.70 12.79 16.55
N GLU A 161 -11.31 13.34 17.61
CA GLU A 161 -11.80 12.56 18.75
C GLU A 161 -12.79 11.46 18.33
N GLN A 162 -13.65 11.75 17.35
CA GLN A 162 -14.60 10.77 16.82
C GLN A 162 -13.90 9.60 16.11
N GLU A 163 -12.86 9.87 15.33
CA GLU A 163 -12.09 8.85 14.63
C GLU A 163 -11.30 7.98 15.62
N ILE A 164 -10.71 8.60 16.64
CA ILE A 164 -10.04 7.92 17.76
C ILE A 164 -11.02 7.00 18.49
N ALA A 165 -12.21 7.50 18.84
CA ALA A 165 -13.22 6.73 19.55
C ALA A 165 -13.74 5.54 18.71
N GLN A 166 -13.94 5.74 17.40
CA GLN A 166 -14.34 4.66 16.50
C GLN A 166 -13.26 3.57 16.41
N LEU A 167 -12.01 3.96 16.20
CA LEU A 167 -10.91 2.99 16.06
C LEU A 167 -10.70 2.21 17.37
N ARG A 168 -10.76 2.88 18.53
CA ARG A 168 -10.77 2.21 19.85
C ARG A 168 -11.92 1.23 20.00
N GLY A 169 -13.11 1.60 19.54
CA GLY A 169 -14.28 0.72 19.54
C GLY A 169 -14.09 -0.56 18.72
N MET A 170 -13.16 -0.55 17.75
CA MET A 170 -12.80 -1.69 16.90
C MET A 170 -11.56 -2.45 17.40
N GLY A 171 -10.95 -2.04 18.52
CA GLY A 171 -9.75 -2.68 19.08
C GLY A 171 -8.43 -1.99 18.73
N ASP A 172 -8.47 -0.76 18.23
CA ASP A 172 -7.35 0.09 17.81
C ASP A 172 -6.56 -0.44 16.60
N TRP A 173 -6.13 -1.69 16.61
CA TRP A 173 -5.30 -2.30 15.58
C TRP A 173 -5.98 -3.53 14.98
N PRO A 174 -5.81 -3.81 13.67
CA PRO A 174 -6.21 -5.10 13.11
C PRO A 174 -5.40 -6.21 13.81
N ALA A 175 -6.07 -7.25 14.27
CA ALA A 175 -5.49 -8.31 15.08
C ALA A 175 -4.91 -9.46 14.24
N ARG A 176 -5.32 -9.60 12.98
CA ARG A 176 -4.91 -10.73 12.12
C ARG A 176 -3.59 -10.53 11.39
N PRO A 177 -3.31 -9.39 10.72
CA PRO A 177 -2.12 -9.25 9.92
C PRO A 177 -0.90 -8.96 10.80
N ARG A 178 0.27 -9.45 10.37
CA ARG A 178 1.55 -8.95 10.90
C ARG A 178 1.71 -7.47 10.54
N THR A 179 2.20 -6.67 11.45
CA THR A 179 2.29 -5.21 11.32
C THR A 179 3.74 -4.74 11.13
N LEU A 180 3.97 -3.94 10.08
CA LEU A 180 5.29 -3.39 9.74
C LEU A 180 5.27 -1.86 9.77
N ASN A 181 6.24 -1.24 10.42
CA ASN A 181 6.42 0.21 10.42
C ASN A 181 7.68 0.62 9.66
N LEU A 182 7.52 1.55 8.72
CA LEU A 182 8.60 2.08 7.89
C LEU A 182 8.61 3.60 8.07
N VAL A 183 9.70 4.14 8.62
CA VAL A 183 9.82 5.57 8.93
C VAL A 183 11.05 6.15 8.24
N SER A 184 10.89 7.16 7.39
CA SER A 184 12.02 7.90 6.82
C SER A 184 12.68 8.79 7.88
N GLY A 185 13.99 9.01 7.76
CA GLY A 185 14.78 9.64 8.83
C GLY A 185 14.40 11.09 9.18
N GLU A 186 13.70 11.79 8.29
CA GLU A 186 13.16 13.14 8.50
C GLU A 186 11.74 13.14 9.08
N PHE A 187 11.04 12.00 9.01
CA PHE A 187 9.65 11.90 9.43
C PHE A 187 9.54 11.70 10.95
N LYS A 188 8.73 12.53 11.60
CA LYS A 188 8.41 12.41 13.02
C LYS A 188 7.11 11.64 13.18
N SER A 189 7.23 10.32 13.28
CA SER A 189 6.10 9.45 13.59
C SER A 189 5.46 9.84 14.91
N ASN A 190 4.13 9.91 14.93
CA ASN A 190 3.32 9.97 16.14
C ASN A 190 2.75 8.60 16.55
N LEU A 191 3.13 7.54 15.84
CA LEU A 191 2.90 6.14 16.20
C LEU A 191 4.13 5.58 16.91
N ASP A 192 3.91 4.78 17.94
CA ASP A 192 4.99 4.12 18.67
C ASP A 192 5.48 2.89 17.90
N ALA A 193 6.79 2.72 17.80
CA ALA A 193 7.38 1.56 17.11
C ALA A 193 7.07 0.24 17.82
N GLU A 194 6.80 0.28 19.13
CA GLU A 194 6.42 -0.89 19.94
C GLU A 194 4.99 -1.38 19.65
N GLU A 195 4.16 -0.57 18.99
CA GLU A 195 2.81 -0.98 18.55
C GLU A 195 2.85 -1.89 17.30
N PHE A 196 4.03 -2.08 16.70
CA PHE A 196 4.21 -2.90 15.50
C PHE A 196 5.07 -4.12 15.80
N ASP A 197 4.83 -5.22 15.08
CA ASP A 197 5.64 -6.43 15.20
C ASP A 197 7.09 -6.17 14.78
N GLU A 198 7.28 -5.39 13.71
CA GLU A 198 8.60 -4.95 13.27
C GLU A 198 8.61 -3.52 12.75
N SER A 199 9.68 -2.81 13.07
CA SER A 199 9.87 -1.41 12.69
C SER A 199 11.25 -1.20 12.04
N LYS A 200 11.32 -0.34 11.03
CA LYS A 200 12.58 0.14 10.44
C LYS A 200 12.54 1.65 10.20
N THR A 201 13.53 2.33 10.77
CA THR A 201 13.85 3.71 10.41
C THR A 201 14.94 3.70 9.33
N GLY A 202 14.71 4.43 8.24
CA GLY A 202 15.63 4.53 7.11
C GLY A 202 16.29 5.91 7.01
N ALA A 203 17.08 6.09 5.95
CA ALA A 203 17.60 7.40 5.58
C ALA A 203 16.49 8.41 5.24
N ALA A 204 16.87 9.69 5.15
CA ALA A 204 15.93 10.72 4.80
C ALA A 204 15.39 10.55 3.36
N ASN A 205 14.10 10.84 3.12
CA ASN A 205 13.52 10.91 1.79
C ASN A 205 13.50 12.37 1.32
N PRO A 206 14.48 12.84 0.50
CA PRO A 206 14.48 14.21 0.00
C PRO A 206 13.35 14.52 -1.00
N GLY A 207 12.47 13.53 -1.28
CA GLY A 207 11.32 13.65 -2.16
C GLY A 207 11.52 12.92 -3.49
N GLY A 208 10.46 12.89 -4.29
CA GLY A 208 10.42 12.27 -5.62
C GLY A 208 9.91 10.83 -5.60
N SER A 209 10.51 9.94 -4.79
CA SER A 209 9.99 8.57 -4.62
C SER A 209 8.97 8.51 -3.49
N ALA A 210 7.91 7.72 -3.69
CA ALA A 210 6.90 7.44 -2.67
C ALA A 210 7.52 6.75 -1.43
N ILE A 211 8.48 5.85 -1.67
CA ILE A 211 9.17 5.08 -0.63
C ILE A 211 10.68 5.10 -0.95
N THR A 212 11.54 5.27 0.07
CA THR A 212 12.99 5.19 -0.16
C THR A 212 13.43 3.80 -0.58
N LYS A 213 14.51 3.69 -1.36
CA LYS A 213 15.05 2.38 -1.77
C LYS A 213 15.33 1.46 -0.59
N GLU A 214 15.90 2.01 0.48
CA GLU A 214 16.24 1.23 1.69
C GLU A 214 14.99 0.62 2.33
N LEU A 215 13.98 1.45 2.58
CA LEU A 215 12.75 1.04 3.25
C LEU A 215 11.90 0.12 2.37
N GLY A 216 11.80 0.44 1.07
CA GLY A 216 11.10 -0.42 0.12
C GLY A 216 11.77 -1.78 -0.07
N SER A 217 13.11 -1.83 -0.13
CA SER A 217 13.83 -3.11 -0.22
C SER A 217 13.62 -3.96 1.03
N TRP A 218 13.61 -3.33 2.20
CA TRP A 218 13.31 -4.01 3.46
C TRP A 218 11.87 -4.54 3.51
N LEU A 219 10.88 -3.75 3.09
CA LEU A 219 9.49 -4.22 2.99
C LEU A 219 9.40 -5.48 2.13
N LEU A 220 10.03 -5.45 0.94
CA LEU A 220 10.03 -6.58 0.01
C LEU A 220 10.75 -7.82 0.54
N GLU A 221 11.71 -7.67 1.46
CA GLU A 221 12.31 -8.78 2.18
C GLU A 221 11.34 -9.39 3.21
N LYS A 222 10.52 -8.54 3.87
CA LYS A 222 9.59 -8.99 4.91
C LYS A 222 8.32 -9.63 4.39
N ILE A 223 7.92 -9.29 3.16
CA ILE A 223 6.76 -9.87 2.47
C ILE A 223 7.17 -10.91 1.43
N GLY A 224 8.47 -11.14 1.22
CA GLY A 224 9.01 -12.07 0.22
C GLY A 224 8.96 -13.53 0.64
#